data_AF-A0A225UMC7-F1
#
_entry.id   AF-A0A225UMC7-F1
#
_cell.length_a   1.000
_cell.length_b   1.000
_cell.length_c   1.000
_cell.angle_alpha   90.00
_cell.angle_beta   90.00
_cell.angle_gamma   90.00
#
_symmetry.space_group_name_H-M   'P 1'
#
loop_
_entity.id
_entity.type
_entity.pdbx_description
1 polymer ?
#
loop_
_entity_poly.entity_id
_entity_poly.type
_entity_poly.pdbx_seq_one_letter_code
_entity_poly.pdbx_strand_id
1 'polypeptide(L)'
;MDTEYASLMANKTRELVSRPKSTKDNPVNIFTSIWVLVCKRNEKGLIERFKARLTIKGYRQKYGLDYLETYSPVVRIESVRLILLLALLMGLECQHLDFVTAFLHGSRNQPEGYNDGTGRVCKLLKGLYGLNQASRIWNNTLHKDLIATGFKKCIFDAVVYWKIGEHNKIFLTVYVDDILIAADPRDIPYVIAALGEKFKLKDLGRVRHLLEMEINYKSGKLLCISQTTYIERMLDKFGLAEAGSVRSPQFHHEPTIRVEKKPRIDQWFSSVPCSLHKA
;
A
#
# COMPACT_ATOMS: atom_id res chain seq x y z
N MET A 1 -5.46 -10.62 19.92
CA MET A 1 -5.18 -9.18 20.17
C MET A 1 -3.80 -9.01 20.78
N ASP A 2 -3.37 -9.91 21.67
CA ASP A 2 -2.07 -9.83 22.35
C ASP A 2 -0.87 -9.78 21.42
N THR A 3 -0.89 -10.56 20.33
CA THR A 3 0.20 -10.54 19.34
C THR A 3 0.41 -9.15 18.72
N GLU A 4 -0.68 -8.45 18.40
CA GLU A 4 -0.62 -7.08 17.85
C GLU A 4 -0.14 -6.09 18.93
N TYR A 5 -0.69 -6.20 20.14
CA TYR A 5 -0.32 -5.32 21.25
C TYR A 5 1.14 -5.48 21.67
N ALA A 6 1.64 -6.71 21.76
CA ALA A 6 3.04 -7.01 22.03
C ALA A 6 3.96 -6.43 20.93
N SER A 7 3.53 -6.52 19.68
CA SER A 7 4.26 -5.93 18.55
C SER A 7 4.34 -4.41 18.63
N LEU A 8 3.26 -3.74 19.05
CA LEU A 8 3.25 -2.29 19.33
C LEU A 8 4.23 -1.92 20.45
N MET A 9 4.32 -2.73 21.51
CA MET A 9 5.24 -2.49 22.62
C MET A 9 6.70 -2.68 22.22
N ALA A 10 7.01 -3.76 21.50
CA ALA A 10 8.36 -4.06 21.01
C ALA A 10 8.90 -2.94 20.10
N ASN A 11 8.05 -2.32 19.29
CA ASN A 11 8.42 -1.24 18.37
C ASN A 11 8.46 0.16 19.02
N LYS A 12 8.32 0.25 20.36
CA LYS A 12 8.29 1.51 21.15
C LYS A 12 7.36 2.56 20.53
N THR A 13 6.17 2.11 20.16
CA THR A 13 5.23 2.89 19.34
C THR A 13 4.51 4.00 20.07
N ARG A 14 4.42 3.86 21.39
CA ARG A 14 3.71 4.77 22.29
C ARG A 14 4.41 4.85 23.62
N GLU A 15 4.12 5.93 24.32
CA GLU A 15 4.46 6.14 25.72
C GLU A 15 3.18 6.42 26.51
N LEU A 16 3.06 5.93 27.74
CA LEU A 16 1.95 6.33 28.61
C LEU A 16 2.28 7.66 29.28
N VAL A 17 1.43 8.65 29.04
CA VAL A 17 1.57 10.00 29.60
C VAL A 17 0.31 10.39 30.35
N SER A 18 0.46 11.33 31.30
CA SER A 18 -0.70 11.95 31.93
C SER A 18 -1.59 12.61 30.89
N ARG A 19 -2.90 12.59 31.12
CA ARG A 19 -3.86 13.20 30.20
C ARG A 19 -3.57 14.70 30.07
N PRO A 20 -3.23 15.21 28.87
CA PRO A 20 -2.95 16.61 28.69
C PRO A 20 -4.22 17.43 28.92
N LYS A 21 -4.08 18.58 29.59
CA LYS A 21 -5.18 19.55 29.76
C LYS A 21 -5.35 20.29 28.43
N SER A 22 -6.56 20.25 27.88
CA SER A 22 -6.91 21.08 26.72
C SER A 22 -7.21 22.50 27.19
N THR A 23 -6.54 23.50 26.63
CA THR A 23 -6.82 24.92 26.89
C THR A 23 -7.38 25.58 25.63
N LYS A 24 -7.88 26.82 25.74
CA LYS A 24 -8.33 27.60 24.57
C LYS A 24 -7.18 27.85 23.58
N ASP A 25 -5.98 28.14 24.09
CA ASP A 25 -4.81 28.48 23.28
C ASP A 25 -4.06 27.25 22.75
N ASN A 26 -4.25 26.09 23.37
CA ASN A 26 -3.69 24.82 22.92
C ASN A 26 -4.76 23.71 23.01
N PRO A 27 -5.69 23.66 22.03
CA PRO A 27 -6.72 22.62 22.00
C PRO A 27 -6.08 21.26 21.70
N VAL A 28 -6.20 20.32 22.65
CA VAL A 28 -5.64 18.98 22.48
C VAL A 28 -6.74 18.00 22.08
N ASN A 29 -6.67 17.53 20.83
CA ASN A 29 -7.57 16.48 20.35
C ASN A 29 -7.05 15.09 20.76
N ILE A 30 -7.84 14.34 21.52
CA ILE A 30 -7.49 12.98 21.97
C ILE A 30 -8.30 11.97 21.16
N PHE A 31 -7.60 11.13 20.39
CA PHE A 31 -8.23 10.15 19.52
C PHE A 31 -8.47 8.81 20.21
N THR A 32 -9.66 8.27 19.98
CA THR A 32 -10.02 6.90 20.36
C THR A 32 -9.49 5.91 19.31
N SER A 33 -9.10 4.73 19.76
CA SER A 33 -8.81 3.58 18.90
C SER A 33 -9.90 2.54 18.92
N ILE A 34 -9.85 1.66 17.93
CA ILE A 34 -10.71 0.49 17.80
C ILE A 34 -9.87 -0.72 17.41
N TRP A 35 -10.33 -1.88 17.80
CA TRP A 35 -9.84 -3.15 17.26
C TRP A 35 -10.58 -3.47 15.97
N VAL A 36 -9.83 -3.60 14.87
CA VAL A 36 -10.34 -4.11 13.60
C VAL A 36 -10.02 -5.60 13.56
N LEU A 37 -11.05 -6.44 13.56
CA LEU A 37 -10.93 -7.90 13.56
C LEU A 37 -11.25 -8.44 12.16
N VAL A 38 -10.34 -9.23 11.60
CA VAL A 38 -10.46 -9.80 10.26
C VAL A 38 -10.25 -11.30 10.34
N CYS A 39 -11.20 -12.07 9.82
CA CYS A 39 -11.03 -13.50 9.58
C CYS A 39 -10.34 -13.68 8.23
N LYS A 40 -9.10 -14.15 8.22
CA LYS A 40 -8.42 -14.56 6.99
C LYS A 40 -8.81 -16.00 6.69
N ARG A 41 -9.30 -16.20 5.47
CA ARG A 41 -9.68 -17.50 4.94
C ARG A 41 -8.68 -17.92 3.87
N ASN A 42 -8.42 -19.22 3.77
CA ASN A 42 -7.61 -19.77 2.70
C ASN A 42 -8.42 -19.87 1.38
N GLU A 43 -7.78 -20.35 0.33
CA GLU A 43 -8.37 -20.57 -1.00
C GLU A 43 -9.62 -21.47 -0.97
N LYS A 44 -9.70 -22.39 0.00
CA LYS A 44 -10.86 -23.28 0.21
C LYS A 44 -11.99 -22.65 1.04
N GLY A 45 -11.89 -21.36 1.37
CA GLY A 45 -12.87 -20.65 2.19
C GLY A 45 -12.83 -20.99 3.69
N LEU A 46 -11.91 -21.85 4.14
CA LEU A 46 -11.74 -22.22 5.54
C LEU A 46 -10.98 -21.12 6.29
N ILE A 47 -11.30 -20.93 7.57
CA ILE A 47 -10.61 -19.96 8.42
C ILE A 47 -9.16 -20.41 8.60
N GLU A 48 -8.22 -19.60 8.11
CA GLU A 48 -6.79 -19.83 8.24
C GLU A 48 -6.25 -19.14 9.49
N ARG A 49 -6.67 -17.90 9.75
CA ARG A 49 -6.22 -17.13 10.92
C ARG A 49 -7.17 -15.99 11.26
N PHE A 50 -7.23 -15.65 12.55
CA PHE A 50 -7.85 -14.41 13.01
C PHE A 50 -6.78 -13.32 13.14
N LYS A 51 -6.99 -12.17 12.49
CA LYS A 51 -6.09 -11.02 12.54
C LYS A 51 -6.77 -9.88 13.27
N ALA A 52 -6.13 -9.35 14.32
CA ALA A 52 -6.55 -8.13 14.99
C ALA A 52 -5.58 -7.00 14.66
N ARG A 53 -6.09 -5.81 14.35
CA ARG A 53 -5.29 -4.60 14.16
C ARG A 53 -5.81 -3.48 15.05
N LEU A 54 -4.92 -2.80 15.75
CA LEU A 54 -5.29 -1.60 16.49
C LEU A 54 -5.30 -0.43 15.51
N THR A 55 -6.43 0.26 15.38
CA THR A 55 -6.63 1.34 14.39
C THR A 55 -7.14 2.59 15.10
N ILE A 56 -6.65 3.76 14.69
CA ILE A 56 -7.14 5.05 15.17
C ILE A 56 -8.36 5.46 14.37
N LYS A 57 -9.34 6.07 15.04
CA LYS A 57 -10.45 6.75 14.37
C LYS A 57 -9.97 8.06 13.72
N GLY A 58 -9.08 8.02 12.73
CA GLY A 58 -8.49 9.23 12.15
C GLY A 58 -9.43 10.06 11.29
N TYR A 59 -10.64 9.57 10.98
CA TYR A 59 -11.73 10.42 10.49
C TYR A 59 -12.09 11.57 11.46
N ARG A 60 -11.66 11.49 12.73
CA ARG A 60 -11.80 12.57 13.73
C ARG A 60 -10.68 13.61 13.67
N GLN A 61 -9.64 13.39 12.87
CA GLN A 61 -8.55 14.35 12.69
C GLN A 61 -9.02 15.54 11.86
N LYS A 62 -8.52 16.73 12.19
CA LYS A 62 -8.79 17.98 11.48
C LYS A 62 -7.58 18.41 10.66
N TYR A 63 -7.81 18.66 9.37
CA TYR A 63 -6.80 19.30 8.51
C TYR A 63 -6.39 20.67 9.08
N GLY A 64 -5.11 21.02 8.98
CA GLY A 64 -4.57 22.28 9.52
C GLY A 64 -4.26 22.26 11.02
N LEU A 65 -4.73 21.25 11.76
CA LEU A 65 -4.46 21.08 13.19
C LEU A 65 -3.74 19.75 13.48
N ASP A 66 -4.29 18.64 13.02
CA ASP A 66 -3.77 17.29 13.28
C ASP A 66 -2.86 16.77 12.17
N TYR A 67 -3.00 17.30 10.96
CA TYR A 67 -2.15 16.98 9.81
C TYR A 67 -2.21 18.09 8.74
N LEU A 68 -1.14 18.19 7.95
CA LEU A 68 -1.02 19.11 6.81
C LEU A 68 -0.92 18.36 5.47
N GLU A 69 -0.39 17.14 5.47
CA GLU A 69 -0.17 16.36 4.25
C GLU A 69 -0.45 14.88 4.51
N THR A 70 -1.14 14.24 3.56
CA THR A 70 -1.54 12.82 3.63
C THR A 70 -1.02 11.98 2.47
N TYR A 71 -0.59 12.64 1.38
CA TYR A 71 -0.20 11.95 0.16
C TYR A 71 0.95 10.98 0.39
N SER A 72 0.74 9.73 0.00
CA SER A 72 1.77 8.71 -0.10
C SER A 72 1.67 8.06 -1.47
N PRO A 73 2.79 7.93 -2.21
CA PRO A 73 2.76 7.31 -3.51
C PRO A 73 2.40 5.82 -3.40
N VAL A 74 1.68 5.31 -4.40
CA VAL A 74 1.32 3.90 -4.54
C VAL A 74 1.86 3.43 -5.88
N VAL A 75 2.39 2.20 -5.92
CA VAL A 75 2.97 1.66 -7.15
C VAL A 75 1.90 1.57 -8.22
N ARG A 76 2.27 2.01 -9.42
CA ARG A 76 1.46 1.78 -10.61
C ARG A 76 1.61 0.34 -11.09
N ILE A 77 0.52 -0.23 -11.57
CA ILE A 77 0.55 -1.61 -12.08
C ILE A 77 1.50 -1.74 -13.28
N GLU A 78 1.61 -0.70 -14.09
CA GLU A 78 2.53 -0.58 -15.21
C GLU A 78 3.98 -0.69 -14.74
N SER A 79 4.32 -0.06 -13.62
CA SER A 79 5.66 -0.12 -13.03
C SER A 79 5.98 -1.53 -12.53
N VAL A 80 5.04 -2.20 -11.87
CA VAL A 80 5.22 -3.60 -11.45
C VAL A 80 5.46 -4.50 -12.66
N ARG A 81 4.62 -4.39 -13.70
CA ARG A 81 4.77 -5.17 -14.94
C ARG A 81 6.11 -4.89 -15.63
N LEU A 82 6.53 -3.62 -15.66
CA LEU A 82 7.82 -3.23 -16.23
C LEU A 82 8.99 -3.86 -15.45
N ILE A 83 8.97 -3.83 -14.12
CA ILE A 83 10.02 -4.44 -13.30
C ILE A 83 10.08 -5.96 -13.51
N LEU A 84 8.93 -6.64 -13.56
CA LEU A 84 8.89 -8.08 -13.86
C LEU A 84 9.42 -8.39 -15.27
N LEU A 85 9.12 -7.54 -16.26
CA LEU A 85 9.64 -7.69 -17.61
C LEU A 85 11.16 -7.45 -17.67
N LEU A 86 11.67 -6.44 -16.96
CA LEU A 86 13.10 -6.21 -16.84
C LEU A 86 13.80 -7.39 -16.15
N ALA A 87 13.21 -7.92 -15.10
CA ALA A 87 13.71 -9.11 -14.42
C ALA A 87 13.81 -10.30 -15.39
N LEU A 88 12.76 -10.52 -16.21
CA LEU A 88 12.76 -11.56 -17.23
C LEU A 88 13.90 -11.37 -18.24
N LEU A 89 14.03 -10.16 -18.81
CA LEU A 89 15.03 -9.85 -19.83
C LEU A 89 16.47 -9.95 -19.31
N MET A 90 16.67 -9.66 -18.02
CA MET A 90 17.98 -9.64 -17.38
C MET A 90 18.31 -10.94 -16.64
N GLY A 91 17.41 -11.93 -16.63
CA GLY A 91 17.61 -13.19 -15.90
C GLY A 91 17.69 -13.03 -14.38
N LEU A 92 16.94 -12.07 -13.81
CA LEU A 92 16.91 -11.81 -12.36
C LEU A 92 15.89 -12.72 -11.66
N GLU A 93 16.11 -13.00 -10.38
CA GLU A 93 15.09 -13.60 -9.52
C GLU A 93 14.19 -12.51 -8.93
N CYS A 94 12.93 -12.86 -8.70
CA CYS A 94 11.93 -11.97 -8.11
C CYS A 94 11.51 -12.49 -6.73
N GLN A 95 12.01 -11.85 -5.68
CA GLN A 95 11.69 -12.17 -4.28
C GLN A 95 10.58 -11.25 -3.77
N HIS A 96 9.62 -11.82 -3.05
CA HIS A 96 8.54 -11.09 -2.41
C HIS A 96 8.75 -11.08 -0.90
N LEU A 97 8.75 -9.89 -0.31
CA LEU A 97 8.81 -9.69 1.13
C LEU A 97 7.56 -8.95 1.59
N ASP A 98 7.16 -9.21 2.83
CA ASP A 98 6.10 -8.49 3.54
C ASP A 98 6.70 -7.88 4.80
N PHE A 99 6.43 -6.60 5.03
CA PHE A 99 6.71 -5.99 6.32
C PHE A 99 5.72 -6.55 7.32
N VAL A 100 6.22 -7.23 8.37
CA VAL A 100 5.36 -7.76 9.43
C VAL A 100 4.52 -6.63 10.05
N THR A 101 5.04 -5.40 9.99
CA THR A 101 4.56 -4.25 10.74
C THR A 101 4.82 -2.91 10.02
N ALA A 102 4.34 -2.73 8.79
CA ALA A 102 4.55 -1.47 8.05
C ALA A 102 3.84 -0.24 8.65
N PHE A 103 2.88 -0.42 9.55
CA PHE A 103 2.19 0.70 10.24
C PHE A 103 1.96 0.43 11.73
N LEU A 104 2.98 -0.03 12.46
CA LEU A 104 2.80 -0.21 13.90
C LEU A 104 3.07 1.06 14.66
N HIS A 105 2.00 1.67 15.13
CA HIS A 105 2.06 2.81 16.01
C HIS A 105 0.87 2.73 16.99
N GLY A 106 0.95 3.22 18.22
CA GLY A 106 -0.13 2.99 19.20
C GLY A 106 -1.38 3.84 18.98
N SER A 107 -2.44 3.59 19.73
CA SER A 107 -3.55 4.53 19.89
C SER A 107 -3.16 5.69 20.82
N ARG A 108 -3.98 6.76 20.91
CA ARG A 108 -3.81 7.81 21.95
C ARG A 108 -4.61 7.56 23.23
N ASN A 109 -5.61 6.68 23.22
CA ASN A 109 -6.19 6.11 24.45
C ASN A 109 -5.63 4.71 24.68
N GLN A 110 -5.60 4.23 25.93
CA GLN A 110 -5.30 2.82 26.16
C GLN A 110 -6.36 1.97 25.45
N PRO A 111 -5.95 0.96 24.65
CA PRO A 111 -6.91 0.14 23.92
C PRO A 111 -7.80 -0.63 24.88
N GLU A 112 -9.03 -0.88 24.45
CA GLU A 112 -9.97 -1.74 25.17
C GLU A 112 -9.32 -3.12 25.43
N GLY A 113 -9.44 -3.62 26.66
CA GLY A 113 -8.74 -4.81 27.15
C GLY A 113 -7.32 -4.59 27.70
N TYR A 114 -6.74 -3.38 27.54
CA TYR A 114 -5.39 -3.05 27.99
C TYR A 114 -5.30 -1.71 28.74
N ASN A 115 -6.43 -1.25 29.31
CA ASN A 115 -6.48 -0.05 30.14
C ASN A 115 -6.05 -0.39 31.58
N ASP A 116 -5.06 0.31 32.10
CA ASP A 116 -4.53 0.14 33.46
C ASP A 116 -5.35 0.87 34.56
N GLY A 117 -6.47 1.51 34.20
CA GLY A 117 -7.36 2.22 35.13
C GLY A 117 -6.82 3.56 35.62
N THR A 118 -5.61 3.97 35.21
CA THR A 118 -4.96 5.20 35.71
C THR A 118 -5.46 6.49 35.06
N GLY A 119 -6.33 6.38 34.05
CA GLY A 119 -6.78 7.53 33.25
C GLY A 119 -5.70 8.14 32.35
N ARG A 120 -4.51 7.53 32.30
CA ARG A 120 -3.41 7.93 31.40
C ARG A 120 -3.75 7.64 29.95
N VAL A 121 -3.18 8.46 29.08
CA VAL A 121 -3.33 8.39 27.64
C VAL A 121 -2.02 7.95 27.01
N CYS A 122 -2.10 7.43 25.79
CA CYS A 122 -0.95 7.04 25.02
C CYS A 122 -0.48 8.23 24.17
N LYS A 123 0.79 8.63 24.30
CA LYS A 123 1.43 9.55 23.37
C LYS A 123 2.00 8.74 22.22
N LEU A 124 1.58 9.09 21.01
CA LEU A 124 2.10 8.49 19.79
C LEU A 124 3.48 9.03 19.46
N LEU A 125 4.45 8.13 19.30
CA LEU A 125 5.80 8.50 18.89
C LEU A 125 6.01 8.38 17.38
N LYS A 126 5.08 7.72 16.68
CA LYS A 126 5.15 7.34 15.27
C LYS A 126 3.67 7.13 14.74
N GLY A 127 3.37 6.91 13.44
CA GLY A 127 1.98 7.08 12.88
C GLY A 127 1.05 5.86 12.54
N LEU A 128 -0.02 5.57 13.30
CA LEU A 128 -0.80 4.29 13.25
C LEU A 128 -1.76 4.15 12.08
N TYR A 129 -2.13 2.90 11.74
CA TYR A 129 -3.31 2.61 10.92
C TYR A 129 -4.51 3.47 11.33
N GLY A 130 -5.18 4.00 10.32
CA GLY A 130 -6.32 4.88 10.50
C GLY A 130 -5.96 6.34 10.74
N LEU A 131 -4.67 6.72 10.94
CA LEU A 131 -4.25 8.11 10.78
C LEU A 131 -4.23 8.49 9.31
N ASN A 132 -4.69 9.70 8.99
CA ASN A 132 -4.74 10.20 7.62
C ASN A 132 -3.34 10.30 6.97
N GLN A 133 -2.30 10.50 7.76
CA GLN A 133 -0.91 10.64 7.31
C GLN A 133 -0.05 9.36 7.49
N ALA A 134 -0.63 8.24 7.94
CA ALA A 134 0.13 7.02 8.26
C ALA A 134 0.96 6.53 7.07
N SER A 135 0.31 6.35 5.92
CA SER A 135 0.91 5.93 4.64
C SER A 135 2.10 6.79 4.25
N ARG A 136 2.01 8.11 4.47
CA ARG A 136 3.08 9.06 4.14
C ARG A 136 4.27 8.93 5.09
N ILE A 137 4.01 8.84 6.39
CA ILE A 137 5.06 8.66 7.41
C ILE A 137 5.85 7.38 7.15
N TRP A 138 5.15 6.29 6.83
CA TRP A 138 5.77 5.01 6.49
C TRP A 138 6.64 5.13 5.25
N ASN A 139 6.10 5.62 4.14
CA ASN A 139 6.84 5.77 2.90
C ASN A 139 8.09 6.66 3.08
N ASN A 140 7.97 7.76 3.84
CA ASN A 140 9.11 8.64 4.12
C ASN A 140 10.18 7.95 4.99
N THR A 141 9.77 7.13 5.96
CA THR A 141 10.70 6.35 6.79
C THR A 141 11.48 5.34 5.95
N LEU A 142 10.76 4.56 5.13
CA LEU A 142 11.37 3.58 4.24
C LEU A 142 12.25 4.25 3.17
N HIS A 143 11.78 5.35 2.59
CA HIS A 143 12.55 6.13 1.61
C HIS A 143 13.91 6.55 2.18
N LYS A 144 13.94 7.13 3.39
CA LYS A 144 15.20 7.55 4.04
C LYS A 144 16.17 6.38 4.20
N ASP A 145 15.65 5.22 4.58
CA ASP A 145 16.47 4.02 4.74
C ASP A 145 17.01 3.48 3.41
N LEU A 146 16.16 3.42 2.38
CA LEU A 146 16.56 2.99 1.05
C LEU A 146 17.65 3.91 0.47
N ILE A 147 17.52 5.23 0.62
CA ILE A 147 18.57 6.17 0.19
C ILE A 147 19.87 5.94 0.99
N ALA A 148 19.78 5.74 2.30
CA ALA A 148 20.96 5.49 3.15
C ALA A 148 21.68 4.17 2.80
N THR A 149 20.95 3.17 2.31
CA THR A 149 21.48 1.87 1.84
C THR A 149 21.90 1.87 0.36
N GLY A 150 21.98 3.05 -0.25
CA GLY A 150 22.54 3.26 -1.59
C GLY A 150 21.54 3.12 -2.74
N PHE A 151 20.25 2.97 -2.47
CA PHE A 151 19.23 2.98 -3.52
C PHE A 151 18.99 4.38 -4.06
N LYS A 152 18.65 4.43 -5.36
CA LYS A 152 18.17 5.62 -6.05
C LYS A 152 16.69 5.46 -6.35
N LYS A 153 15.91 6.48 -6.02
CA LYS A 153 14.48 6.52 -6.36
C LYS A 153 14.30 6.75 -7.86
N CYS A 154 13.38 6.02 -8.48
CA CYS A 154 13.01 6.23 -9.87
C CYS A 154 12.30 7.58 -10.04
N ILE A 155 12.57 8.25 -11.16
CA ILE A 155 11.99 9.57 -11.48
C ILE A 155 10.53 9.41 -11.92
N PHE A 156 10.21 8.30 -12.61
CA PHE A 156 8.87 8.05 -13.16
C PHE A 156 7.89 7.45 -12.15
N ASP A 157 8.39 6.78 -11.11
CA ASP A 157 7.55 6.17 -10.08
C ASP A 157 8.24 6.24 -8.71
N ALA A 158 7.63 6.98 -7.79
CA ALA A 158 8.23 7.33 -6.51
C ALA A 158 8.35 6.16 -5.52
N VAL A 159 7.79 4.99 -5.84
CA VAL A 159 7.93 3.76 -5.04
C VAL A 159 8.78 2.68 -5.71
N VAL A 160 9.37 3.00 -6.86
CA VAL A 160 10.38 2.15 -7.50
C VAL A 160 11.76 2.70 -7.17
N TYR A 161 12.64 1.80 -6.75
CA TYR A 161 14.02 2.08 -6.40
C TYR A 161 14.94 1.14 -7.17
N TRP A 162 16.17 1.59 -7.40
CA TRP A 162 17.18 0.76 -8.02
C TRP A 162 18.57 1.08 -7.48
N LYS A 163 19.48 0.11 -7.54
CA LYS A 163 20.91 0.31 -7.36
C LYS A 163 21.72 -0.66 -8.20
N ILE A 164 23.02 -0.42 -8.30
CA ILE A 164 23.97 -1.37 -8.88
C ILE A 164 24.40 -2.29 -7.72
N GLY A 165 24.09 -3.58 -7.84
CA GLY A 165 24.58 -4.63 -6.95
C GLY A 165 25.97 -5.09 -7.33
N GLU A 166 26.48 -6.12 -6.65
CA GLU A 166 27.80 -6.68 -6.96
C GLU A 166 27.76 -7.47 -8.28
N HIS A 167 26.65 -8.15 -8.54
CA HIS A 167 26.51 -9.03 -9.71
C HIS A 167 25.63 -8.43 -10.81
N ASN A 168 24.55 -7.73 -10.45
CA ASN A 168 23.68 -7.08 -11.43
C ASN A 168 22.95 -5.87 -10.82
N LYS A 169 22.11 -5.20 -11.62
CA LYS A 169 21.18 -4.19 -11.09
C LYS A 169 20.16 -4.85 -10.17
N ILE A 170 19.85 -4.14 -9.08
CA ILE A 170 18.84 -4.51 -8.11
C ILE A 170 17.70 -3.51 -8.29
N PHE A 171 16.50 -4.02 -8.55
CA PHE A 171 15.27 -3.23 -8.53
C PHE A 171 14.46 -3.59 -7.30
N LEU A 172 13.91 -2.58 -6.64
CA LEU A 172 13.07 -2.73 -5.46
C LEU A 172 11.80 -1.92 -5.66
N THR A 173 10.66 -2.58 -5.60
CA THR A 173 9.35 -1.95 -5.75
C THR A 173 8.59 -2.08 -4.44
N VAL A 174 8.09 -0.95 -3.92
CA VAL A 174 7.32 -0.90 -2.67
C VAL A 174 5.83 -0.76 -2.99
N TYR A 175 5.02 -1.63 -2.40
CA TYR A 175 3.57 -1.46 -2.37
C TYR A 175 3.07 -1.56 -0.94
N VAL A 176 2.91 -0.41 -0.28
CA VAL A 176 2.35 -0.33 1.08
C VAL A 176 3.15 -1.23 2.05
N ASP A 177 2.66 -2.45 2.32
CA ASP A 177 3.26 -3.44 3.23
C ASP A 177 4.16 -4.47 2.47
N ASP A 178 4.05 -4.57 1.14
CA ASP A 178 4.77 -5.52 0.29
C ASP A 178 6.01 -4.90 -0.38
N ILE A 179 7.05 -5.70 -0.57
CA ILE A 179 8.23 -5.38 -1.38
C ILE A 179 8.45 -6.47 -2.41
N LEU A 180 8.65 -6.05 -3.67
CA LEU A 180 9.19 -6.91 -4.72
C LEU A 180 10.65 -6.52 -4.97
N ILE A 181 11.57 -7.46 -4.80
CA ILE A 181 12.97 -7.33 -5.17
C ILE A 181 13.21 -8.12 -6.45
N ALA A 182 13.70 -7.47 -7.50
CA ALA A 182 14.22 -8.12 -8.70
C ALA A 182 15.73 -7.92 -8.78
N ALA A 183 16.50 -8.99 -8.59
CA ALA A 183 17.96 -8.93 -8.50
C ALA A 183 18.62 -10.28 -8.84
N ASP A 184 19.96 -10.27 -8.96
CA ASP A 184 20.72 -11.50 -8.98
C ASP A 184 20.49 -12.28 -7.67
N PRO A 185 20.32 -13.62 -7.70
CA PRO A 185 20.12 -14.43 -6.50
C PRO A 185 21.14 -14.17 -5.38
N ARG A 186 22.38 -13.85 -5.75
CA ARG A 186 23.47 -13.58 -4.80
C ARG A 186 23.32 -12.21 -4.13
N ASP A 187 22.72 -11.23 -4.80
CA ASP A 187 22.51 -9.89 -4.27
C ASP A 187 21.31 -9.81 -3.30
N ILE A 188 20.32 -10.70 -3.44
CA ILE A 188 19.06 -10.68 -2.66
C ILE A 188 19.28 -10.76 -1.13
N PRO A 189 20.08 -11.71 -0.60
CA PRO A 189 20.30 -11.83 0.85
C PRO A 189 20.85 -10.55 1.48
N TYR A 190 21.72 -9.83 0.78
CA TYR A 190 22.28 -8.57 1.27
C TYR A 190 21.23 -7.46 1.37
N VAL A 191 20.30 -7.40 0.41
CA VAL A 191 19.18 -6.44 0.46
C VAL A 191 18.25 -6.77 1.63
N ILE A 192 17.93 -8.05 1.82
CA ILE A 192 17.09 -8.50 2.95
C ILE A 192 17.76 -8.18 4.28
N ALA A 193 19.06 -8.47 4.41
CA ALA A 193 19.82 -8.19 5.63
C ALA A 193 19.84 -6.69 5.95
N ALA A 194 20.14 -5.84 4.96
CA ALA A 194 20.17 -4.38 5.14
C ALA A 194 18.81 -3.81 5.58
N LEU A 195 17.72 -4.24 4.94
CA LEU A 195 16.37 -3.85 5.36
C LEU A 195 16.02 -4.41 6.75
N GLY A 196 16.51 -5.62 7.06
CA GLY A 196 16.32 -6.34 8.31
C GLY A 196 16.94 -5.66 9.53
N GLU A 197 17.93 -4.77 9.35
CA GLU A 197 18.53 -4.01 10.45
C GLU A 197 17.54 -3.06 11.12
N LYS A 198 16.61 -2.49 10.35
CA LYS A 198 15.62 -1.52 10.85
C LYS A 198 14.20 -2.03 10.83
N PHE A 199 13.88 -2.98 9.96
CA PHE A 199 12.52 -3.43 9.75
C PHE A 199 12.39 -4.94 9.96
N LYS A 200 11.31 -5.33 10.64
CA LYS A 200 10.96 -6.75 10.75
C LYS A 200 10.28 -7.20 9.46
N LEU A 201 10.96 -8.06 8.71
CA LEU A 201 10.52 -8.58 7.43
C LEU A 201 10.05 -10.03 7.56
N LYS A 202 9.09 -10.39 6.72
CA LYS A 202 8.73 -11.77 6.43
C LYS A 202 9.09 -12.04 4.98
N ASP A 203 9.99 -12.99 4.77
CA ASP A 203 10.29 -13.47 3.44
C ASP A 203 9.16 -14.41 2.98
N LEU A 204 8.52 -14.06 1.85
CA LEU A 204 7.45 -14.87 1.23
C LEU A 204 7.97 -15.76 0.11
N GLY A 205 9.29 -15.73 -0.15
CA GLY A 205 9.91 -16.53 -1.20
C GLY A 205 9.85 -15.83 -2.56
N ARG A 206 9.98 -16.65 -3.61
CA ARG A 206 9.74 -16.20 -4.99
C ARG A 206 8.32 -15.65 -5.10
N VAL A 207 8.17 -14.53 -5.81
CA VAL A 207 6.86 -13.92 -6.05
C VAL A 207 5.91 -14.91 -6.74
N ARG A 208 4.76 -15.12 -6.12
CA ARG A 208 3.64 -15.92 -6.66
C ARG A 208 2.36 -15.11 -6.73
N HIS A 209 2.19 -14.16 -5.82
CA HIS A 209 1.06 -13.24 -5.82
C HIS A 209 1.53 -11.82 -5.49
N LEU A 210 1.08 -10.83 -6.27
CA LEU A 210 1.36 -9.42 -6.01
C LEU A 210 0.20 -8.59 -6.54
N LEU A 211 -0.35 -7.67 -5.75
CA LEU A 211 -1.51 -6.85 -6.12
C LEU A 211 -2.72 -7.66 -6.62
N GLU A 212 -3.04 -8.77 -5.95
CA GLU A 212 -4.11 -9.70 -6.35
C GLU A 212 -3.90 -10.38 -7.72
N MET A 213 -2.72 -10.22 -8.33
CA MET A 213 -2.32 -10.99 -9.50
C MET A 213 -1.54 -12.23 -9.09
N GLU A 214 -1.82 -13.34 -9.73
CA GLU A 214 -0.98 -14.52 -9.76
C GLU A 214 0.18 -14.29 -10.74
N ILE A 215 1.39 -14.61 -10.30
CA ILE A 215 2.61 -14.45 -11.08
C ILE A 215 3.30 -15.82 -11.18
N ASN A 216 3.29 -16.38 -12.39
CA ASN A 216 4.09 -17.55 -12.72
C ASN A 216 5.36 -17.08 -13.43
N TYR A 217 6.43 -16.98 -12.65
CA TYR A 217 7.71 -16.45 -13.09
C TYR A 217 8.81 -17.51 -13.03
N LYS A 218 9.59 -17.61 -14.13
CA LYS A 218 10.84 -18.35 -14.22
C LYS A 218 11.90 -17.42 -14.80
N SER A 219 12.94 -17.14 -14.02
CA SER A 219 14.04 -16.26 -14.40
C SER A 219 14.56 -16.57 -15.82
N GLY A 220 14.63 -15.53 -16.65
CA GLY A 220 15.11 -15.61 -18.04
C GLY A 220 14.26 -16.44 -19.01
N LYS A 221 13.12 -17.00 -18.58
CA LYS A 221 12.38 -18.02 -19.34
C LYS A 221 10.90 -17.74 -19.52
N LEU A 222 10.21 -17.32 -18.45
CA LEU A 222 8.76 -17.17 -18.48
C LEU A 222 8.29 -16.09 -17.51
N LEU A 223 7.38 -15.25 -17.98
CA LEU A 223 6.53 -14.40 -17.15
C LEU A 223 5.09 -14.58 -17.63
N CYS A 224 4.25 -15.14 -16.77
CA CYS A 224 2.81 -15.20 -16.96
C CYS A 224 2.13 -14.53 -15.75
N ILE A 225 1.16 -13.66 -16.03
CA ILE A 225 0.41 -12.91 -15.03
C ILE A 225 -1.08 -13.21 -15.25
N SER A 226 -1.77 -13.69 -14.23
CA SER A 226 -3.20 -13.99 -14.24
C SER A 226 -3.91 -13.36 -13.05
N GLN A 227 -5.24 -13.26 -13.12
CA GLN A 227 -6.10 -12.86 -12.00
C GLN A 227 -7.26 -13.85 -11.84
N THR A 228 -7.04 -15.11 -12.21
CA THR A 228 -8.08 -16.15 -12.27
C THR A 228 -8.78 -16.30 -10.93
N THR A 229 -8.02 -16.48 -9.83
CA THR A 229 -8.60 -16.61 -8.48
C THR A 229 -9.42 -15.38 -8.07
N TYR A 230 -9.00 -14.17 -8.47
CA TYR A 230 -9.75 -12.95 -8.16
C TYR A 230 -11.09 -12.92 -8.92
N ILE A 231 -11.06 -13.25 -10.21
CA ILE A 231 -12.24 -13.29 -11.07
C ILE A 231 -13.23 -14.35 -10.56
N GLU A 232 -12.76 -15.57 -10.30
CA GLU A 232 -13.60 -16.66 -9.76
C GLU A 232 -14.26 -16.27 -8.44
N ARG A 233 -13.50 -15.71 -7.49
CA ARG A 233 -14.05 -15.20 -6.23
C ARG A 233 -15.10 -14.10 -6.42
N MET A 234 -14.94 -13.26 -7.44
CA MET A 234 -15.92 -12.23 -7.76
C MET A 234 -17.19 -12.86 -8.34
N LEU A 235 -17.06 -13.84 -9.25
CA LEU A 235 -18.20 -14.58 -9.79
C LEU A 235 -18.99 -15.25 -8.66
N ASP A 236 -18.33 -15.96 -7.75
CA ASP A 236 -19.00 -16.58 -6.59
C ASP A 236 -19.74 -15.56 -5.73
N LYS A 237 -19.07 -14.45 -5.39
CA LYS A 237 -19.64 -13.39 -4.54
C LYS A 237 -20.92 -12.80 -5.10
N PHE A 238 -21.04 -12.73 -6.42
CA PHE A 238 -22.21 -12.17 -7.11
C PHE A 238 -23.16 -13.24 -7.65
N GLY A 239 -22.95 -14.53 -7.33
CA GLY A 239 -23.81 -15.63 -7.78
C GLY A 239 -23.71 -15.93 -9.28
N LEU A 240 -22.55 -15.64 -9.88
CA LEU A 240 -22.27 -15.78 -11.31
C LEU A 240 -21.27 -16.92 -11.61
N ALA A 241 -21.08 -17.87 -10.67
CA ALA A 241 -20.15 -18.98 -10.84
C ALA A 241 -20.46 -19.85 -12.08
N GLU A 242 -21.76 -20.01 -12.38
CA GLU A 242 -22.27 -20.77 -13.53
C GLU A 242 -22.47 -19.90 -14.79
N ALA A 243 -21.97 -18.66 -14.79
CA ALA A 243 -22.10 -17.78 -15.96
C ALA A 243 -21.29 -18.33 -17.15
N GLY A 244 -21.91 -18.34 -18.34
CA GLY A 244 -21.26 -18.82 -19.55
C GLY A 244 -20.00 -18.01 -19.90
N SER A 245 -18.92 -18.70 -20.24
CA SER A 245 -17.67 -18.06 -20.66
C SER A 245 -17.82 -17.36 -22.02
N VAL A 246 -17.29 -16.14 -22.11
CA VAL A 246 -17.16 -15.39 -23.36
C VAL A 246 -15.69 -15.04 -23.61
N ARG A 247 -15.27 -15.06 -24.87
CA ARG A 247 -13.87 -14.76 -25.24
C ARG A 247 -13.44 -13.32 -24.91
N SER A 248 -14.38 -12.40 -24.85
CA SER A 248 -14.17 -11.01 -24.44
C SER A 248 -15.38 -10.53 -23.65
N PRO A 249 -15.19 -9.79 -22.54
CA PRO A 249 -16.29 -9.12 -21.84
C PRO A 249 -16.86 -7.94 -22.66
N GLN A 250 -16.25 -7.59 -23.79
CA GLN A 250 -16.79 -6.59 -24.69
C GLN A 250 -18.08 -7.12 -25.32
N PHE A 251 -19.21 -6.47 -25.02
CA PHE A 251 -20.54 -6.77 -25.55
C PHE A 251 -20.49 -6.84 -27.08
N HIS A 252 -20.72 -8.03 -27.65
CA HIS A 252 -20.67 -8.27 -29.09
C HIS A 252 -21.92 -7.77 -29.85
N HIS A 253 -22.95 -7.28 -29.14
CA HIS A 253 -24.27 -6.96 -29.71
C HIS A 253 -24.75 -5.52 -29.50
N GLU A 254 -23.94 -4.63 -28.92
CA GLU A 254 -24.25 -3.20 -28.97
C GLU A 254 -23.66 -2.57 -30.24
N PRO A 255 -24.40 -1.72 -30.96
CA PRO A 255 -23.82 -0.91 -32.00
C PRO A 255 -22.71 -0.06 -31.39
N THR A 256 -21.51 -0.11 -31.98
CA THR A 256 -20.39 0.72 -31.56
C THR A 256 -20.87 2.16 -31.47
N ILE A 257 -20.77 2.77 -30.29
CA ILE A 257 -21.02 4.22 -30.15
C ILE A 257 -20.09 4.87 -31.17
N ARG A 258 -20.66 5.56 -32.17
CA ARG A 258 -19.88 6.26 -33.17
C ARG A 258 -18.95 7.18 -32.42
N VAL A 259 -17.65 6.92 -32.51
CA VAL A 259 -16.64 7.87 -32.04
C VAL A 259 -17.04 9.21 -32.63
N GLU A 260 -17.42 10.16 -31.77
CA GLU A 260 -17.69 11.52 -32.22
C GLU A 260 -16.44 11.98 -32.96
N LYS A 261 -16.53 12.04 -34.28
CA LYS A 261 -15.51 12.72 -35.06
C LYS A 261 -15.50 14.12 -34.50
N LYS A 262 -14.39 14.53 -33.88
CA LYS A 262 -14.18 15.91 -33.42
C LYS A 262 -14.80 16.83 -34.46
N PRO A 263 -15.74 17.73 -34.09
CA PRO A 263 -16.16 18.76 -35.02
C PRO A 263 -14.89 19.49 -35.46
N ARG A 264 -14.80 19.78 -36.76
CA ARG A 264 -13.73 20.64 -37.30
C ARG A 264 -13.65 21.89 -36.42
N ILE A 265 -12.43 22.27 -36.06
CA ILE A 265 -12.10 23.40 -35.17
C ILE A 265 -12.72 24.72 -35.66
N ASP A 266 -13.16 24.75 -36.91
CA ASP A 266 -13.73 25.88 -37.64
C ASP A 266 -15.15 26.29 -37.16
N GLN A 267 -15.86 25.48 -36.36
CA GLN A 267 -17.23 25.79 -35.91
C GLN A 267 -17.35 26.45 -34.52
N TRP A 268 -16.24 26.64 -33.78
CA TRP A 268 -16.28 27.23 -32.44
C TRP A 268 -16.32 28.76 -32.40
N PHE A 269 -16.10 29.44 -33.53
CA PHE A 269 -16.04 30.92 -33.57
C PHE A 269 -17.35 31.62 -33.96
N SER A 270 -18.42 30.88 -34.30
CA SER A 270 -19.66 31.48 -34.79
C SER A 270 -20.80 31.58 -33.76
N SER A 271 -20.60 31.17 -32.51
CA SER A 271 -21.68 31.19 -31.49
C SER A 271 -21.34 31.87 -30.17
N VAL A 272 -20.39 32.80 -30.14
CA VAL A 272 -20.24 33.71 -29.00
C VAL A 272 -20.87 35.05 -29.38
N PRO A 273 -22.05 35.42 -28.84
CA PRO A 273 -22.53 36.79 -28.94
C PRO A 273 -21.58 37.66 -28.13
N CYS A 274 -20.80 38.45 -28.85
CA CYS A 274 -20.06 39.57 -28.28
C CYS A 274 -21.10 40.63 -27.88
N SER A 275 -21.42 40.72 -26.58
CA SER A 275 -22.14 41.86 -26.01
C SER A 275 -21.28 42.53 -24.95
N LEU A 276 -20.29 43.29 -25.44
CA LEU A 276 -19.79 44.48 -24.77
C LEU A 276 -20.83 45.60 -24.97
N HIS A 277 -21.49 46.05 -23.90
CA HIS A 277 -21.75 47.48 -23.68
C HIS A 277 -22.26 47.79 -22.26
N LYS A 278 -21.43 48.56 -21.54
CA LYS A 278 -21.74 49.75 -20.74
C LYS A 278 -23.14 49.85 -20.10
N ALA A 279 -23.18 49.81 -18.77
CA ALA A 279 -23.62 50.90 -17.90
C ALA A 279 -22.96 50.73 -16.53
#